data_AF-A0A257KGM0-F1
#
_entry.id   AF-A0A257KGM0-F1
#
_cell.length_a   1.000
_cell.length_b   1.000
_cell.length_c   1.000
_cell.angle_alpha   90.00
_cell.angle_beta   90.00
_cell.angle_gamma   90.00
#
_symmetry.space_group_name_H-M   'P 1'
#
loop_
_entity.id
_entity.type
_entity.pdbx_description
1 polymer ?
#
loop_
_entity_poly.entity_id
_entity_poly.type
_entity_poly.pdbx_seq_one_letter_code
_entity_poly.pdbx_strand_id
1 'polypeptide(L)' 'MASVSDRNPQHHTQNMKRRLSETVTHLREDIGKVDDPQLKAMFETSAEVLGGLIKAFEDYERKNEAAWRK' A
#
# COMPACT_ATOMS: atom_id res chain seq x y z
N MET A 1 1.81 13.65 24.64
CA MET A 1 2.52 12.35 24.65
C MET A 1 1.89 11.47 23.58
N ALA A 2 2.69 10.82 22.72
CA ALA A 2 2.17 9.91 21.70
C ALA A 2 1.42 8.74 22.36
N SER A 3 0.23 8.41 21.86
CA SER A 3 -0.61 7.32 22.38
C SER A 3 0.05 5.95 22.15
N VAL A 4 -0.45 4.91 22.82
CA VAL A 4 0.02 3.52 22.60
C VAL A 4 -0.18 3.09 21.14
N SER A 5 -1.25 3.54 20.50
CA SER A 5 -1.51 3.33 19.06
C SER A 5 -0.50 4.05 18.16
N ASP A 6 -0.03 5.25 18.55
CA ASP A 6 1.02 5.99 17.83
C ASP A 6 2.39 5.30 17.88
N ARG A 7 2.57 4.35 18.80
CA ARG A 7 3.81 3.59 18.94
C ARG A 7 3.72 2.17 18.37
N ASN A 8 2.52 1.70 17.99
CA ASN A 8 2.34 0.36 17.47
C ASN A 8 2.76 0.29 15.99
N PRO A 9 3.85 -0.43 15.63
CA PRO A 9 4.31 -0.54 14.25
C PRO A 9 3.28 -1.22 13.32
N GLN A 10 2.47 -2.15 13.84
CA GLN A 10 1.40 -2.81 13.06
C GLN A 10 0.31 -1.80 12.66
N HIS A 11 -0.07 -0.91 13.57
CA HIS A 11 -1.07 0.11 13.26
C HIS A 11 -0.60 1.05 12.14
N HIS A 12 0.67 1.46 12.17
CA HIS A 12 1.24 2.31 11.12
C HIS A 12 1.33 1.59 9.77
N THR A 13 1.75 0.33 9.77
CA THR A 13 1.87 -0.45 8.54
C THR A 13 0.51 -0.74 7.90
N GLN A 14 -0.50 -1.09 8.71
CA GLN A 14 -1.87 -1.26 8.23
C GLN A 14 -2.46 0.02 7.64
N ASN A 15 -2.29 1.17 8.31
CA ASN A 15 -2.79 2.45 7.82
C ASN A 15 -2.13 2.86 6.49
N MET A 16 -0.80 2.67 6.38
CA MET A 16 -0.08 2.95 5.14
C MET A 16 -0.49 2.01 4.02
N LYS A 17 -0.59 0.70 4.28
CA LYS A 17 -1.05 -0.29 3.30
C LYS A 17 -2.41 0.08 2.73
N ARG A 18 -3.36 0.46 3.60
CA ARG A 18 -4.70 0.92 3.17
C ARG A 18 -4.63 2.09 2.21
N ARG A 19 -3.86 3.14 2.53
CA ARG A 19 -3.71 4.33 1.67
C ARG A 19 -3.07 4.00 0.33
N LEU A 20 -2.08 3.12 0.31
CA LEU A 20 -1.46 2.66 -0.93
C LEU A 20 -2.45 1.86 -1.78
N SER A 21 -3.24 0.97 -1.17
CA SER A 21 -4.28 0.21 -1.88
C SER A 21 -5.36 1.12 -2.47
N GLU A 22 -5.83 2.11 -1.71
CA GLU A 22 -6.77 3.14 -2.20
C GLU A 22 -6.20 3.88 -3.42
N THR A 23 -4.90 4.22 -3.37
CA THR A 23 -4.22 4.89 -4.48
C THR A 23 -4.10 4.00 -5.72
N VAL A 24 -3.75 2.71 -5.55
CA VAL A 24 -3.72 1.72 -6.64
C VAL A 24 -5.08 1.60 -7.31
N THR A 25 -6.15 1.53 -6.51
CA THR A 25 -7.53 1.47 -7.03
C THR A 25 -7.84 2.70 -7.87
N HIS A 26 -7.58 3.90 -7.37
CA HIS A 26 -7.84 5.14 -8.12
C HIS A 26 -7.04 5.22 -9.43
N LEU A 27 -5.75 4.87 -9.42
CA LEU A 27 -4.91 4.86 -10.62
C LEU A 27 -5.50 3.95 -11.70
N ARG A 28 -5.95 2.74 -11.32
CA ARG A 28 -6.53 1.77 -12.25
C ARG A 28 -7.92 2.16 -12.74
N GLU A 29 -8.74 2.79 -11.90
CA GLU A 29 -10.03 3.32 -12.30
C GLU A 29 -9.88 4.42 -13.36
N ASP A 30 -8.90 5.32 -13.19
CA ASP A 30 -8.71 6.45 -14.09
C ASP A 30 -8.16 6.03 -15.46
N ILE A 31 -7.45 4.90 -15.56
CA ILE A 31 -7.06 4.29 -16.85
C ILE A 31 -8.29 4.07 -17.76
N GLY A 32 -9.45 3.72 -17.19
CA GLY A 32 -10.70 3.53 -17.93
C GLY A 32 -11.42 4.81 -18.33
N LYS A 33 -11.01 5.97 -17.79
CA LYS A 33 -11.69 7.27 -17.98
C LYS A 33 -10.98 8.19 -18.97
N VAL A 34 -9.70 7.93 -19.27
CA VAL A 34 -8.86 8.75 -20.14
C VAL A 34 -8.57 8.03 -21.46
N ASP A 35 -8.17 8.75 -22.49
CA ASP A 35 -7.76 8.17 -23.78
C ASP A 35 -6.25 8.30 -24.07
N ASP A 36 -5.53 9.14 -23.32
CA ASP A 36 -4.08 9.33 -23.49
C ASP A 36 -3.29 8.04 -23.18
N PRO A 37 -2.65 7.41 -24.18
CA PRO A 37 -1.91 6.17 -23.98
C PRO A 37 -0.71 6.32 -23.03
N GLN A 38 -0.06 7.49 -23.00
CA GLN A 38 1.11 7.70 -22.15
C GLN A 38 0.71 7.81 -20.68
N LEU A 39 -0.38 8.54 -20.40
CA LEU A 39 -0.95 8.62 -19.07
C LEU A 39 -1.38 7.24 -18.55
N LYS A 40 -2.05 6.43 -19.39
CA LYS A 40 -2.45 5.06 -19.03
C LYS A 40 -1.25 4.21 -18.63
N ALA A 41 -0.19 4.23 -19.44
CA ALA A 41 1.04 3.48 -19.16
C ALA A 41 1.71 3.94 -17.85
N MET A 42 1.76 5.26 -17.61
CA MET A 42 2.28 5.82 -16.37
C MET A 42 1.46 5.40 -15.15
N PHE A 43 0.12 5.38 -15.25
CA PHE A 43 -0.76 4.97 -14.16
C PHE A 43 -0.63 3.48 -13.85
N GLU A 44 -0.57 2.62 -14.86
CA GLU A 44 -0.37 1.17 -14.64
C GLU A 44 0.99 0.88 -14.01
N THR A 45 2.06 1.51 -14.51
CA THR A 45 3.41 1.37 -13.93
C THR A 45 3.43 1.84 -12.47
N SER A 46 2.77 2.96 -12.17
CA SER A 46 2.68 3.48 -10.80
C SER A 46 1.92 2.50 -9.90
N ALA A 47 0.80 1.95 -10.36
CA ALA A 47 0.02 0.96 -9.64
C ALA A 47 0.83 -0.31 -9.34
N GLU A 48 1.67 -0.76 -10.27
CA GLU A 48 2.55 -1.91 -10.08
C GLU A 48 3.61 -1.66 -9.00
N VAL A 49 4.30 -0.52 -9.04
CA VAL A 49 5.29 -0.13 -8.03
C VAL A 49 4.65 -0.06 -6.64
N LEU A 50 3.48 0.57 -6.53
CA LEU A 50 2.74 0.63 -5.27
C LEU A 50 2.30 -0.77 -4.80
N GLY A 51 1.95 -1.67 -5.71
CA GLY A 51 1.69 -3.09 -5.41
C GLY A 51 2.90 -3.79 -4.79
N GLY A 52 4.10 -3.54 -5.32
CA GLY A 52 5.35 -4.01 -4.73
C GLY A 52 5.58 -3.50 -3.31
N LEU A 53 5.29 -2.22 -3.05
CA LEU A 53 5.35 -1.64 -1.72
C LEU A 53 4.33 -2.28 -0.76
N ILE A 54 3.07 -2.44 -1.18
CA ILE A 54 2.02 -3.10 -0.39
C ILE A 54 2.50 -4.48 0.07
N LYS A 55 3.10 -5.28 -0.84
CA LYS A 55 3.65 -6.58 -0.51
C LYS A 55 4.75 -6.52 0.54
N ALA A 56 5.66 -5.54 0.46
CA ALA A 56 6.71 -5.36 1.46
C ALA A 56 6.14 -5.07 2.86
N PHE A 57 5.03 -4.32 2.95
CA PHE A 57 4.32 -4.09 4.22
C PHE A 57 3.68 -5.38 4.75
N GLU A 58 3.03 -6.18 3.91
CA GLU A 58 2.47 -7.47 4.31
C GLU A 58 3.55 -8.45 4.80
N ASP A 59 4.70 -8.49 4.13
CA ASP A 59 5.81 -9.35 4.51
C ASP A 59 6.40 -8.92 5.87
N TYR A 60 6.45 -7.62 6.17
CA TYR A 60 6.81 -7.12 7.49
C TYR A 60 5.78 -7.53 8.55
N GLU A 61 4.48 -7.35 8.30
CA GLU A 61 3.41 -7.74 9.21
C GLU A 61 3.49 -9.24 9.56
N ARG A 62 3.61 -10.12 8.55
CA ARG A 62 3.75 -11.58 8.73
C ARG A 62 4.97 -11.98 9.54
N LYS A 63 6.13 -11.34 9.31
CA LYS A 63 7.36 -11.61 10.09
C LYS A 63 7.19 -11.20 11.55
N ASN A 64 6.51 -10.09 11.83
CA ASN A 64 6.26 -9.64 13.21
C ASN A 64 5.21 -10.51 13.93
N GLU A 65 4.18 -11.01 13.23
CA GLU A 65 3.25 -12.00 13.81
C GLU A 65 3.97 -13.28 14.25
N ALA A 66 4.88 -13.79 13.43
CA ALA A 66 5.69 -14.96 13.78
C ALA A 66 6.61 -14.70 14.98
N ALA A 67 7.16 -13.48 15.10
CA ALA A 67 7.97 -13.07 16.24
C ALA A 67 7.16 -12.98 17.55
N TRP A 68 5.85 -12.70 17.48
CA TRP A 68 4.96 -12.58 18.63
C TRP A 68 4.35 -13.91 19.12
N ARG A 69 4.60 -15.02 18.42
CA ARG A 69 4.16 -16.38 18.79
C ARG A 69 5.16 -17.14 19.67
N LYS A 70 6.21 -16.48 20.18
CA LYS A 70 7.19 -17.06 21.11
C LYS A 70 7.04 -16.50 22.51
#